data_AF-A0A7S2KEX6-F1
#
_entry.id   AF-A0A7S2KEX6-F1
#
_cell.length_a   1.000
_cell.length_b   1.000
_cell.length_c   1.000
_cell.angle_alpha   90.00
_cell.angle_beta   90.00
_cell.angle_gamma   90.00
#
_symmetry.space_group_name_H-M   'P 1'
#
loop_
_entity.id
_entity.type
_entity.pdbx_description
1 polymer ?
#
loop_
_entity_poly.entity_id
_entity_poly.type
_entity_poly.pdbx_seq_one_letter_code
_entity_poly.pdbx_strand_id
1 'polypeptide(L)'
;AASASVRRLQLLLVGNLDLDGAEEEKEVPGPRTMTFYMYRAQDETEYPLENVNAADLPGVMWYLHNEVVGANPRKFFIKRILRYKITMRSTDRLVKSRHSNFGPFVAFDSGRCTVPDCDKLWKHLGFNIGCQPLNGSRLAYNSPFLTRKAVMKHNHVGIWYSLPGPCPAMYHKDKTPECMASMAGGRCSDVDMLTKPGSPCTYVVEKAGEVNLNELVGIKHYHHWWAVDHNQEYDWATDKGTGTDFWNGRGDRQKSTE
;
A
#
# COMPACT_ATOMS: atom_id res chain seq x y z
N ALA A 1 -27.71 -74.59 -39.23
CA ALA A 1 -26.63 -73.60 -39.12
C ALA A 1 -27.13 -72.50 -38.19
N ALA A 2 -26.77 -72.52 -36.89
CA ALA A 2 -25.47 -72.04 -36.36
C ALA A 2 -25.23 -70.59 -36.83
N SER A 3 -24.95 -69.59 -35.99
CA SER A 3 -24.44 -69.56 -34.62
C SER A 3 -24.54 -68.12 -34.11
N ALA A 4 -24.81 -67.97 -32.81
CA ALA A 4 -24.28 -66.98 -31.87
C ALA A 4 -23.99 -65.54 -32.37
N SER A 5 -24.68 -64.53 -31.83
CA SER A 5 -24.40 -63.88 -30.53
C SER A 5 -23.53 -62.64 -30.72
N VAL A 6 -24.10 -61.44 -30.51
CA VAL A 6 -23.80 -60.55 -29.37
C VAL A 6 -22.34 -60.08 -29.32
N ARG A 7 -22.20 -58.75 -29.25
CA ARG A 7 -21.01 -57.95 -28.87
C ARG A 7 -19.95 -57.72 -29.95
N ARG A 8 -19.54 -56.45 -29.98
CA ARG A 8 -18.32 -55.84 -30.52
C ARG A 8 -18.37 -55.27 -31.94
N LEU A 9 -18.58 -53.96 -31.96
CA LEU A 9 -17.92 -52.87 -32.69
C LEU A 9 -19.05 -51.85 -32.97
N GLN A 10 -19.33 -50.82 -32.18
CA GLN A 10 -18.44 -49.85 -31.51
C GLN A 10 -17.33 -49.37 -32.44
N LEU A 11 -17.71 -48.61 -33.46
CA LEU A 11 -17.16 -47.29 -33.74
C LEU A 11 -17.89 -46.67 -34.95
N LEU A 12 -18.15 -45.37 -34.82
CA LEU A 12 -18.22 -44.36 -35.89
C LEU A 12 -19.58 -44.03 -36.54
N LEU A 13 -19.99 -42.79 -36.19
CA LEU A 13 -20.66 -41.76 -37.01
C LEU A 13 -22.19 -41.95 -37.14
N VAL A 14 -23.06 -41.10 -36.60
CA VAL A 14 -23.04 -39.64 -36.36
C VAL A 14 -24.00 -39.40 -35.18
N GLY A 15 -23.55 -38.95 -34.01
CA GLY A 15 -23.28 -37.54 -33.73
C GLY A 15 -24.49 -36.91 -33.03
N ASN A 16 -24.75 -37.37 -31.80
CA ASN A 16 -25.81 -36.86 -30.93
C ASN A 16 -25.45 -35.46 -30.41
N LEU A 17 -26.49 -34.62 -30.34
CA LEU A 17 -26.71 -33.49 -29.44
C LEU A 17 -25.72 -33.37 -28.27
N ASP A 18 -24.77 -32.43 -28.37
CA ASP A 18 -24.03 -31.93 -27.21
C ASP A 18 -24.76 -30.73 -26.60
N LEU A 19 -25.52 -31.02 -25.55
CA LEU A 19 -25.89 -30.07 -24.51
C LEU A 19 -24.74 -30.00 -23.50
N ASP A 20 -23.63 -29.36 -23.85
CA ASP A 20 -22.54 -29.08 -22.90
C ASP A 20 -22.04 -27.64 -23.10
N GLY A 21 -22.81 -26.70 -22.57
CA GLY A 21 -22.36 -25.35 -22.29
C GLY A 21 -21.86 -25.25 -20.86
N ALA A 22 -20.87 -26.07 -20.48
CA ALA A 22 -20.10 -25.81 -19.28
C ALA A 22 -19.18 -24.63 -19.59
N GLU A 23 -19.52 -23.44 -19.07
CA GLU A 23 -18.55 -22.36 -18.95
C GLU A 23 -17.36 -22.92 -18.17
N GLU A 24 -16.21 -23.01 -18.83
CA GLU A 24 -14.95 -23.37 -18.21
C GLU A 24 -14.71 -22.39 -17.06
N GLU A 25 -14.89 -22.84 -15.80
CA GLU A 25 -14.56 -22.07 -14.61
C GLU A 25 -13.09 -21.68 -14.70
N LYS A 26 -12.81 -20.45 -15.16
CA LYS A 26 -11.45 -19.91 -15.13
C LYS A 26 -11.00 -19.90 -13.69
N GLU A 27 -10.04 -20.78 -13.37
CA GLU A 27 -9.42 -20.88 -12.06
C GLU A 27 -9.02 -19.47 -11.60
N VAL A 28 -9.65 -18.99 -10.52
CA VAL A 28 -9.31 -17.70 -9.93
C VAL A 28 -7.88 -17.81 -9.41
N PRO A 29 -6.91 -17.03 -9.94
CA PRO A 29 -5.53 -17.15 -9.51
C PRO A 29 -5.45 -16.95 -8.00
N GLY A 30 -4.80 -17.87 -7.30
CA GLY A 30 -4.56 -17.75 -5.86
C GLY A 30 -3.71 -16.52 -5.50
N PRO A 31 -3.53 -16.25 -4.19
CA PRO A 31 -2.70 -15.15 -3.73
C PRO A 31 -1.28 -15.26 -4.24
N ARG A 32 -0.72 -14.12 -4.62
CA ARG A 32 0.64 -14.02 -5.14
C ARG A 32 1.55 -13.47 -4.07
N THR A 33 2.76 -14.00 -4.00
CA THR A 33 3.83 -13.39 -3.23
C THR A 33 4.40 -12.23 -4.05
N MET A 34 4.46 -11.05 -3.46
CA MET A 34 4.92 -9.82 -4.12
C MET A 34 5.97 -9.14 -3.24
N THR A 35 7.01 -8.61 -3.86
CA THR A 35 8.04 -7.83 -3.18
C THR A 35 8.20 -6.48 -3.86
N PHE A 36 8.15 -5.40 -3.08
CA PHE A 36 8.26 -4.03 -3.57
C PHE A 36 8.67 -3.08 -2.44
N TYR A 37 8.96 -1.82 -2.77
CA TYR A 37 9.34 -0.82 -1.79
C TYR A 37 8.13 0.03 -1.36
N MET A 38 8.07 0.31 -0.06
CA MET A 38 7.21 1.33 0.53
C MET A 38 8.06 2.38 1.24
N TYR A 39 7.51 3.58 1.37
CA TYR A 39 8.17 4.75 1.93
C TYR A 39 7.31 5.37 3.02
N ARG A 40 7.95 5.87 4.07
CA ARG A 40 7.27 6.55 5.17
C ARG A 40 8.02 7.80 5.59
N ALA A 41 7.31 8.92 5.65
CA ALA A 41 7.83 10.15 6.24
C ALA A 41 7.67 10.08 7.77
N GLN A 42 8.76 10.30 8.51
CA GLN A 42 8.81 10.13 9.97
C GLN A 42 9.74 11.16 10.62
N ASP A 43 9.53 11.40 11.91
CA ASP A 43 10.49 12.05 12.79
C ASP A 43 11.64 11.09 13.17
N GLU A 44 12.40 11.38 14.24
CA GLU A 44 13.47 10.51 14.72
C GLU A 44 12.98 9.31 15.55
N THR A 45 11.70 9.27 15.92
CA THR A 45 11.16 8.17 16.72
C THR A 45 11.30 6.86 15.93
N GLU A 46 11.59 5.74 16.57
CA GLU A 46 11.71 4.43 15.94
C GLU A 46 10.58 3.50 16.41
N TYR A 47 9.84 2.93 15.46
CA TYR A 47 8.79 1.94 15.75
C TYR A 47 8.58 0.98 14.57
N PRO A 48 8.03 -0.22 14.85
CA PRO A 48 7.52 -1.14 13.85
C PRO A 48 6.63 -0.51 12.78
N LEU A 49 6.71 -0.99 11.54
CA LEU A 49 5.80 -0.61 10.45
C LEU A 49 4.47 -1.37 10.58
N GLU A 50 3.74 -1.05 11.65
CA GLU A 50 2.52 -1.73 12.12
C GLU A 50 1.49 -0.70 12.60
N ASN A 51 0.25 -0.82 12.13
CA ASN A 51 -0.81 0.19 12.29
C ASN A 51 -0.37 1.57 11.81
N VAL A 52 0.20 1.61 10.62
CA VAL A 52 0.69 2.83 10.01
C VAL A 52 0.27 2.89 8.55
N ASN A 53 0.22 4.11 8.03
CA ASN A 53 0.20 4.34 6.61
C ASN A 53 1.62 4.54 6.07
N ALA A 54 1.82 4.05 4.85
CA ALA A 54 3.02 4.25 4.05
C ALA A 54 2.59 4.59 2.62
N ALA A 55 3.53 4.89 1.74
CA ALA A 55 3.25 5.20 0.34
C ALA A 55 4.25 4.54 -0.59
N ASP A 56 3.99 4.57 -1.89
CA ASP A 56 5.06 4.46 -2.89
C ASP A 56 5.89 5.75 -2.96
N LEU A 57 6.93 5.78 -3.80
CA LEU A 57 7.82 6.94 -3.91
C LEU A 57 7.05 8.22 -4.33
N PRO A 58 6.24 8.22 -5.41
CA PRO A 58 5.43 9.39 -5.75
C PRO A 58 4.49 9.79 -4.62
N GLY A 59 3.94 8.83 -3.88
CA GLY A 59 3.01 9.12 -2.80
C GLY A 59 3.65 9.73 -1.57
N VAL A 60 4.87 9.33 -1.19
CA VAL A 60 5.57 9.98 -0.08
C VAL A 60 6.01 11.40 -0.45
N MET A 61 6.43 11.63 -1.70
CA MET A 61 6.77 12.97 -2.19
C MET A 61 5.52 13.87 -2.24
N TRP A 62 4.40 13.33 -2.70
CA TRP A 62 3.10 14.00 -2.63
C TRP A 62 2.75 14.39 -1.20
N TYR A 63 2.91 13.49 -0.22
CA TYR A 63 2.60 13.78 1.18
C TYR A 63 3.44 14.90 1.77
N LEU A 64 4.75 14.85 1.55
CA LEU A 64 5.68 15.85 2.05
C LEU A 64 5.31 17.24 1.52
N HIS A 65 5.14 17.36 0.21
CA HIS A 65 4.76 18.60 -0.45
C HIS A 65 3.35 19.06 -0.02
N ASN A 66 2.39 18.13 0.05
CA ASN A 66 1.00 18.47 0.31
C ASN A 66 0.72 18.93 1.75
N GLU A 67 1.35 18.27 2.72
CA GLU A 67 0.94 18.36 4.13
C GLU A 67 2.06 18.80 5.07
N VAL A 68 3.34 18.64 4.69
CA VAL A 68 4.45 18.74 5.64
C VAL A 68 5.21 20.05 5.50
N VAL A 69 5.69 20.35 4.29
CA VAL A 69 6.65 21.45 4.03
C VAL A 69 5.98 22.82 3.85
N GLY A 70 4.65 22.85 3.78
CA GLY A 70 3.86 24.08 3.87
C GLY A 70 3.71 24.64 5.29
N ALA A 71 4.18 23.90 6.31
CA ALA A 71 4.18 24.34 7.71
C ALA A 71 5.61 24.71 8.15
N ASN A 72 5.71 25.66 9.08
CA ASN A 72 6.97 26.09 9.68
C ASN A 72 6.87 26.03 11.23
N PRO A 73 7.62 25.13 11.89
CA PRO A 73 8.46 24.06 11.31
C PRO A 73 7.62 23.00 10.58
N ARG A 74 8.30 22.11 9.81
CA ARG A 74 7.68 20.92 9.17
C ARG A 74 6.67 20.25 10.10
N LYS A 75 5.47 19.99 9.57
CA LYS A 75 4.37 19.36 10.31
C LYS A 75 4.83 18.03 10.95
N PHE A 76 4.39 17.79 12.19
CA PHE A 76 4.76 16.62 13.01
C PHE A 76 6.27 16.43 13.22
N PHE A 77 7.08 17.47 12.99
CA PHE A 77 8.54 17.40 13.11
C PHE A 77 9.16 16.29 12.25
N ILE A 78 8.58 16.01 11.09
CA ILE A 78 9.10 15.03 10.13
C ILE A 78 10.49 15.46 9.67
N LYS A 79 11.43 14.51 9.67
CA LYS A 79 12.84 14.74 9.37
C LYS A 79 13.43 13.81 8.32
N ARG A 80 12.80 12.66 8.06
CA ARG A 80 13.36 11.63 7.19
C ARG A 80 12.30 10.87 6.41
N ILE A 81 12.72 10.33 5.28
CA ILE A 81 11.98 9.34 4.49
C ILE A 81 12.63 7.99 4.75
N LEU A 82 11.88 7.07 5.33
CA LEU A 82 12.29 5.69 5.54
C LEU A 82 11.87 4.85 4.34
N ARG A 83 12.78 4.03 3.82
CA ARG A 83 12.51 3.05 2.75
C ARG A 83 12.44 1.66 3.35
N TYR A 84 11.38 0.93 3.03
CA TYR A 84 11.16 -0.44 3.45
C TYR A 84 10.98 -1.34 2.24
N LYS A 85 11.62 -2.49 2.24
CA LYS A 85 11.31 -3.59 1.32
C LYS A 85 10.22 -4.44 1.99
N ILE A 86 9.10 -4.54 1.31
CA ILE A 86 7.92 -5.27 1.78
C ILE A 86 7.80 -6.53 0.94
N THR A 87 7.67 -7.67 1.60
CA THR A 87 7.27 -8.92 0.95
C THR A 87 5.91 -9.31 1.50
N MET A 88 4.92 -9.46 0.63
CA MET A 88 3.54 -9.74 1.04
C MET A 88 2.95 -10.92 0.31
N ARG A 89 2.01 -11.58 0.96
CA ARG A 89 1.11 -12.56 0.39
C ARG A 89 -0.25 -12.38 1.05
N SER A 90 -1.24 -12.01 0.26
CA SER A 90 -2.59 -11.78 0.77
C SER A 90 -3.32 -13.07 1.05
N THR A 91 -4.41 -12.98 1.82
CA THR A 91 -5.26 -14.13 2.12
C THR A 91 -5.99 -14.61 0.87
N ASP A 92 -6.24 -15.92 0.79
CA ASP A 92 -7.10 -16.50 -0.25
C ASP A 92 -8.47 -15.83 -0.27
N ARG A 93 -8.98 -15.48 0.91
CA ARG A 93 -10.30 -14.87 1.05
C ARG A 93 -10.36 -13.50 0.41
N LEU A 94 -9.32 -12.67 0.53
CA LEU A 94 -9.25 -11.38 -0.16
C LEU A 94 -9.26 -11.59 -1.68
N VAL A 95 -8.41 -12.49 -2.18
CA VAL A 95 -8.25 -12.72 -3.61
C VAL A 95 -9.51 -13.32 -4.23
N LYS A 96 -10.14 -14.31 -3.58
CA LYS A 96 -11.40 -14.92 -4.04
C LYS A 96 -12.57 -13.94 -4.02
N SER A 97 -12.67 -13.08 -3.01
CA SER A 97 -13.80 -12.15 -2.89
C SER A 97 -13.65 -10.86 -3.69
N ARG A 98 -12.42 -10.37 -3.91
CA ARG A 98 -12.16 -9.07 -4.54
C ARG A 98 -11.33 -9.12 -5.80
N HIS A 99 -10.81 -10.29 -6.19
CA HIS A 99 -9.92 -10.45 -7.34
C HIS A 99 -8.71 -9.49 -7.28
N SER A 100 -8.18 -9.28 -6.07
CA SER A 100 -7.11 -8.31 -5.78
C SER A 100 -6.13 -8.87 -4.76
N ASN A 101 -4.85 -8.54 -4.91
CA ASN A 101 -3.83 -8.80 -3.88
C ASN A 101 -3.82 -7.72 -2.79
N PHE A 102 -4.55 -6.61 -2.93
CA PHE A 102 -4.62 -5.56 -1.92
C PHE A 102 -6.04 -5.41 -1.37
N GLY A 103 -6.13 -5.17 -0.06
CA GLY A 103 -7.36 -4.82 0.61
C GLY A 103 -7.75 -3.34 0.40
N PRO A 104 -8.93 -2.94 0.90
CA PRO A 104 -9.27 -1.53 1.03
C PRO A 104 -8.26 -0.77 1.88
N PHE A 105 -7.91 0.45 1.47
CA PHE A 105 -7.15 1.37 2.31
C PHE A 105 -7.93 1.76 3.56
N VAL A 106 -7.20 1.89 4.66
CA VAL A 106 -7.65 2.46 5.92
C VAL A 106 -6.61 3.45 6.45
N ALA A 107 -7.05 4.56 7.01
CA ALA A 107 -6.17 5.49 7.71
C ALA A 107 -5.87 4.99 9.12
N PHE A 108 -4.62 5.15 9.56
CA PHE A 108 -4.17 4.86 10.91
C PHE A 108 -3.70 6.14 11.60
N ASP A 109 -4.44 6.58 12.60
CA ASP A 109 -4.09 7.72 13.45
C ASP A 109 -3.67 7.22 14.83
N SER A 110 -2.42 7.48 15.20
CA SER A 110 -1.83 7.01 16.48
C SER A 110 -2.05 5.52 16.74
N GLY A 111 -1.90 4.71 15.70
CA GLY A 111 -2.01 3.24 15.76
C GLY A 111 -3.44 2.69 15.67
N ARG A 112 -4.44 3.57 15.59
CA ARG A 112 -5.84 3.21 15.48
C ARG A 112 -6.35 3.43 14.06
N CYS A 113 -7.06 2.45 13.53
CA CYS A 113 -7.84 2.60 12.32
C CYS A 113 -9.00 3.55 12.55
N THR A 114 -9.07 4.64 11.79
CA THR A 114 -10.05 5.72 11.99
C THR A 114 -11.16 5.75 10.95
N VAL A 115 -11.18 4.78 10.03
CA VAL A 115 -12.32 4.61 9.12
C VAL A 115 -13.42 3.76 9.78
N PRO A 116 -14.69 3.88 9.35
CA PRO A 116 -15.77 3.03 9.87
C PRO A 116 -15.51 1.53 9.65
N ASP A 117 -16.00 0.70 10.58
CA ASP A 117 -16.09 -0.76 10.42
C ASP A 117 -14.77 -1.53 10.19
N CYS A 118 -13.62 -1.00 10.64
CA CYS A 118 -12.34 -1.70 10.44
C CYS A 118 -12.31 -3.13 11.04
N ASP A 119 -12.90 -3.34 12.21
CA ASP A 119 -12.97 -4.68 12.82
C ASP A 119 -13.68 -5.69 11.92
N LYS A 120 -14.75 -5.26 11.23
CA LYS A 120 -15.45 -6.11 10.26
C LYS A 120 -14.58 -6.39 9.06
N LEU A 121 -13.81 -5.40 8.60
CA LEU A 121 -12.88 -5.54 7.49
C LEU A 121 -11.89 -6.68 7.73
N TRP A 122 -11.23 -6.73 8.89
CA TRP A 122 -10.21 -7.75 9.16
C TRP A 122 -10.81 -9.10 9.55
N LYS A 123 -11.94 -9.13 10.26
CA LYS A 123 -12.69 -10.39 10.47
C LYS A 123 -13.11 -11.01 9.15
N HIS A 124 -13.53 -10.16 8.20
CA HIS A 124 -13.98 -10.62 6.89
C HIS A 124 -12.82 -10.93 5.96
N LEU A 125 -11.79 -10.11 5.80
CA LEU A 125 -10.77 -10.31 4.77
C LEU A 125 -9.43 -10.82 5.31
N GLY A 126 -9.18 -10.73 6.61
CA GLY A 126 -7.86 -10.87 7.22
C GLY A 126 -7.07 -9.56 7.19
N PHE A 127 -5.91 -9.57 7.86
CA PHE A 127 -5.03 -8.41 8.01
C PHE A 127 -4.16 -8.17 6.78
N ASN A 128 -4.78 -7.98 5.62
CA ASN A 128 -4.06 -7.70 4.36
C ASN A 128 -3.58 -6.25 4.30
N ILE A 129 -2.52 -5.99 3.53
CA ILE A 129 -2.14 -4.64 3.15
C ILE A 129 -3.27 -4.00 2.34
N GLY A 130 -3.74 -2.85 2.80
CA GLY A 130 -4.70 -2.02 2.07
C GLY A 130 -4.01 -1.07 1.10
N CYS A 131 -4.66 -0.67 0.01
CA CYS A 131 -4.14 0.39 -0.86
C CYS A 131 -5.20 1.34 -1.42
N GLN A 132 -4.81 2.58 -1.68
CA GLN A 132 -5.64 3.58 -2.37
C GLN A 132 -4.79 4.51 -3.23
N PRO A 133 -5.17 4.75 -4.50
CA PRO A 133 -4.51 5.74 -5.32
C PRO A 133 -4.77 7.17 -4.83
N LEU A 134 -3.74 8.01 -4.88
CA LEU A 134 -3.77 9.42 -4.50
C LEU A 134 -4.66 10.28 -5.40
N ASN A 135 -4.94 11.51 -4.93
CA ASN A 135 -5.57 12.54 -5.75
C ASN A 135 -4.49 13.24 -6.61
N GLY A 136 -4.42 12.87 -7.89
CA GLY A 136 -3.45 13.42 -8.84
C GLY A 136 -3.79 14.80 -9.39
N SER A 137 -4.90 15.41 -9.02
CA SER A 137 -5.26 16.76 -9.49
C SER A 137 -4.57 17.86 -8.68
N ARG A 138 -3.97 17.54 -7.54
CA ARG A 138 -3.39 18.54 -6.62
C ARG A 138 -1.89 18.77 -6.84
N LEU A 139 -1.13 17.71 -7.05
CA LEU A 139 0.32 17.73 -7.25
C LEU A 139 0.70 16.75 -8.36
N ALA A 140 1.75 17.06 -9.13
CA ALA A 140 2.12 16.34 -10.35
C ALA A 140 3.09 15.15 -10.15
N TYR A 141 3.14 14.56 -8.95
CA TYR A 141 3.93 13.36 -8.66
C TYR A 141 3.31 12.12 -9.30
N ASN A 142 3.93 11.64 -10.39
CA ASN A 142 3.42 10.53 -11.16
C ASN A 142 4.17 9.22 -10.88
N SER A 143 3.42 8.14 -10.82
CA SER A 143 3.97 6.79 -10.85
C SER A 143 4.35 6.38 -12.28
N PRO A 144 5.49 5.69 -12.48
CA PRO A 144 5.82 5.12 -13.79
C PRO A 144 4.83 4.02 -14.20
N PHE A 145 4.01 3.53 -13.26
CA PHE A 145 3.02 2.48 -13.48
C PHE A 145 1.59 3.04 -13.50
N LEU A 146 0.70 2.37 -14.23
CA LEU A 146 -0.73 2.63 -14.16
C LEU A 146 -1.26 2.20 -12.79
N THR A 147 -1.75 3.16 -12.01
CA THR A 147 -2.27 2.95 -10.65
C THR A 147 -3.79 3.09 -10.58
N ARG A 148 -4.42 3.48 -11.69
CA ARG A 148 -5.85 3.50 -11.92
C ARG A 148 -6.15 2.97 -13.32
N LYS A 149 -7.42 2.65 -13.60
CA LYS A 149 -7.88 2.29 -14.96
C LYS A 149 -7.44 3.38 -15.96
N ALA A 150 -6.91 2.96 -17.10
CA ALA A 150 -6.33 3.86 -18.10
C ALA A 150 -7.28 4.98 -18.57
N VAL A 151 -8.59 4.70 -18.61
CA VAL A 151 -9.64 5.66 -18.98
C VAL A 151 -9.88 6.78 -17.97
N MET A 152 -9.37 6.66 -16.73
CA MET A 152 -9.50 7.70 -15.72
C MET A 152 -8.43 8.79 -15.89
N LYS A 153 -8.79 10.04 -15.61
CA LYS A 153 -7.81 11.12 -15.46
C LYS A 153 -6.86 10.81 -14.30
N HIS A 154 -5.60 11.24 -14.41
CA HIS A 154 -4.55 10.99 -13.41
C HIS A 154 -4.41 9.49 -13.10
N ASN A 155 -4.18 8.70 -14.14
CA ASN A 155 -4.07 7.24 -14.06
C ASN A 155 -2.70 6.73 -13.61
N HIS A 156 -1.74 7.63 -13.44
CA HIS A 156 -0.36 7.39 -12.99
C HIS A 156 -0.09 8.13 -11.67
N VAL A 157 -0.93 7.97 -10.66
CA VAL A 157 -0.75 8.65 -9.34
C VAL A 157 0.00 7.77 -8.36
N GLY A 158 0.59 8.37 -7.32
CA GLY A 158 1.11 7.59 -6.19
C GLY A 158 0.02 6.79 -5.46
N ILE A 159 0.47 5.84 -4.64
CA ILE A 159 -0.36 4.92 -3.88
C ILE A 159 -0.11 5.09 -2.39
N TRP A 160 -1.20 5.17 -1.63
CA TRP A 160 -1.20 4.97 -0.19
C TRP A 160 -1.35 3.49 0.15
N TYR A 161 -0.66 3.07 1.21
CA TYR A 161 -0.75 1.74 1.79
C TYR A 161 -1.17 1.79 3.26
N SER A 162 -1.86 0.74 3.70
CA SER A 162 -2.24 0.51 5.08
C SER A 162 -1.61 -0.78 5.56
N LEU A 163 -0.80 -0.71 6.63
CA LEU A 163 -0.13 -1.88 7.19
C LEU A 163 -0.74 -2.22 8.55
N PRO A 164 -1.74 -3.13 8.61
CA PRO A 164 -2.35 -3.52 9.88
C PRO A 164 -1.39 -4.36 10.71
N GLY A 165 -1.07 -3.88 11.92
CA GLY A 165 -0.41 -4.61 12.98
C GLY A 165 -1.39 -5.06 14.08
N PRO A 166 -0.88 -5.39 15.27
CA PRO A 166 -1.71 -5.88 16.36
C PRO A 166 -2.75 -4.86 16.84
N CYS A 167 -3.94 -5.30 17.22
CA CYS A 167 -5.04 -4.43 17.70
C CYS A 167 -5.30 -3.18 16.86
N PRO A 168 -5.58 -3.32 15.56
CA PRO A 168 -5.64 -2.18 14.67
C PRO A 168 -6.83 -1.24 14.91
N ALA A 169 -7.81 -1.60 15.73
CA ALA A 169 -8.92 -0.72 16.14
C ALA A 169 -8.66 0.12 17.41
N MET A 170 -7.51 -0.05 18.06
CA MET A 170 -7.17 0.66 19.30
C MET A 170 -6.00 1.62 19.09
N TYR A 171 -5.98 2.73 19.84
CA TYR A 171 -4.79 3.58 19.87
C TYR A 171 -3.62 2.85 20.51
N HIS A 172 -2.38 3.22 20.15
CA HIS A 172 -1.17 2.59 20.69
C HIS A 172 -1.19 2.45 22.22
N LYS A 173 -1.58 3.51 22.92
CA LYS A 173 -1.62 3.55 24.39
C LYS A 173 -2.71 2.67 25.01
N ASP A 174 -3.73 2.30 24.24
CA ASP A 174 -4.90 1.58 24.75
C ASP A 174 -4.82 0.08 24.43
N LYS A 175 -3.82 -0.38 23.68
CA LYS A 175 -3.67 -1.79 23.31
C LYS A 175 -3.40 -2.65 24.54
N THR A 176 -4.17 -3.73 24.70
CA THR A 176 -3.95 -4.72 25.76
C THR A 176 -3.28 -6.00 25.23
N PRO A 177 -2.58 -6.76 26.08
CA PRO A 177 -2.02 -8.06 25.68
C PRO A 177 -3.07 -9.03 25.11
N GLU A 178 -4.28 -9.06 25.70
CA GLU A 178 -5.38 -9.93 25.28
C GLU A 178 -5.83 -9.58 23.86
N CYS A 179 -5.98 -8.27 23.58
CA CYS A 179 -6.33 -7.82 22.25
C CYS A 179 -5.21 -8.20 21.26
N MET A 180 -3.94 -7.99 21.60
CA MET A 180 -2.83 -8.23 20.67
C MET A 180 -2.69 -9.72 20.35
N ALA A 181 -3.02 -10.59 21.31
CA ALA A 181 -3.12 -12.03 21.07
C ALA A 181 -4.30 -12.39 20.16
N SER A 182 -5.47 -11.77 20.35
CA SER A 182 -6.67 -12.04 19.54
C SER A 182 -6.61 -11.47 18.12
N MET A 183 -5.90 -10.36 17.95
CA MET A 183 -5.74 -9.62 16.70
C MET A 183 -4.26 -9.32 16.50
N ALA A 184 -3.50 -10.35 16.12
CA ALA A 184 -2.04 -10.26 15.93
C ALA A 184 -1.61 -9.35 14.76
N GLY A 185 -2.54 -9.00 13.86
CA GLY A 185 -2.24 -8.17 12.69
C GLY A 185 -1.67 -8.95 11.52
N GLY A 186 -1.14 -8.21 10.54
CA GLY A 186 -0.66 -8.74 9.28
C GLY A 186 0.85 -8.93 9.22
N ARG A 187 1.62 -8.44 10.19
CA ARG A 187 3.09 -8.56 10.12
C ARG A 187 3.55 -9.96 10.52
N CYS A 188 4.35 -10.57 9.65
CA CYS A 188 5.05 -11.82 9.88
C CYS A 188 6.45 -11.59 10.47
N SER A 189 6.96 -12.60 11.17
CA SER A 189 8.37 -12.65 11.62
C SER A 189 9.36 -12.75 10.47
N ASP A 190 9.00 -13.52 9.44
CA ASP A 190 9.84 -13.86 8.30
C ASP A 190 8.97 -14.26 7.10
N VAL A 191 9.62 -14.48 5.95
CA VAL A 191 8.96 -14.75 4.67
C VAL A 191 8.31 -16.13 4.59
N ASP A 192 8.80 -17.13 5.33
CA ASP A 192 8.27 -18.49 5.30
C ASP A 192 6.87 -18.54 5.92
N MET A 193 6.63 -17.68 6.92
CA MET A 193 5.33 -17.51 7.55
C MET A 193 4.24 -17.00 6.61
N LEU A 194 4.57 -16.41 5.45
CA LEU A 194 3.58 -15.98 4.47
C LEU A 194 2.86 -17.16 3.81
N THR A 195 3.55 -18.28 3.63
CA THR A 195 3.02 -19.47 2.96
C THR A 195 2.64 -20.59 3.91
N LYS A 196 2.94 -20.43 5.21
CA LYS A 196 2.67 -21.45 6.22
C LYS A 196 1.16 -21.65 6.42
N PRO A 197 0.63 -22.87 6.30
CA PRO A 197 -0.77 -23.15 6.58
C PRO A 197 -1.20 -22.68 7.97
N GLY A 198 -2.33 -21.98 8.04
CA GLY A 198 -2.87 -21.43 9.30
C GLY A 198 -2.20 -20.15 9.80
N SER A 199 -1.18 -19.63 9.12
CA SER A 199 -0.58 -18.33 9.45
C SER A 199 -1.55 -17.19 9.13
N PRO A 200 -1.86 -16.28 10.08
CA PRO A 200 -2.79 -15.18 9.86
C PRO A 200 -2.12 -13.91 9.29
N CYS A 201 -0.78 -13.89 9.24
CA CYS A 201 -0.01 -12.73 8.79
C CYS A 201 0.11 -12.70 7.26
N THR A 202 0.33 -11.51 6.69
CA THR A 202 0.26 -11.26 5.25
C THR A 202 1.44 -10.45 4.70
N TYR A 203 2.33 -9.92 5.55
CA TYR A 203 3.49 -9.15 5.10
C TYR A 203 4.71 -9.22 6.03
N VAL A 204 5.89 -9.11 5.43
CA VAL A 204 7.19 -8.97 6.08
C VAL A 204 7.76 -7.61 5.74
N VAL A 205 8.47 -7.01 6.70
CA VAL A 205 9.07 -5.69 6.57
C VAL A 205 10.57 -5.79 6.78
N GLU A 206 11.34 -5.38 5.78
CA GLU A 206 12.79 -5.24 5.85
C GLU A 206 13.14 -3.75 5.71
N LYS A 207 13.97 -3.20 6.61
CA LYS A 207 14.50 -1.83 6.44
C LYS A 207 15.44 -1.83 5.22
N ALA A 208 15.29 -0.85 4.34
CA ALA A 208 16.04 -0.77 3.09
C ALA A 208 16.74 0.59 2.90
N GLY A 209 16.88 1.37 3.96
CA GLY A 209 17.57 2.66 3.97
C GLY A 209 16.67 3.81 4.39
N GLU A 210 17.26 5.00 4.48
CA GLU A 210 16.57 6.24 4.79
C GLU A 210 17.29 7.42 4.13
N VAL A 211 16.57 8.52 4.00
CA VAL A 211 17.12 9.81 3.54
C VAL A 211 16.67 10.89 4.52
N ASN A 212 17.62 11.70 4.99
CA ASN A 212 17.30 12.87 5.79
C ASN A 212 16.75 13.99 4.88
N LEU A 213 15.64 14.62 5.29
CA LEU A 213 15.00 15.66 4.49
C LEU A 213 15.88 16.89 4.34
N ASN A 214 16.64 17.27 5.36
CA ASN A 214 17.56 18.40 5.30
C ASN A 214 18.65 18.17 4.24
N GLU A 215 19.19 16.96 4.18
CA GLU A 215 20.15 16.57 3.16
C GLU A 215 19.51 16.60 1.77
N LEU A 216 18.33 15.99 1.63
CA LEU A 216 17.57 15.93 0.37
C LEU A 216 17.30 17.31 -0.23
N VAL A 217 16.91 18.29 0.60
CA VAL A 217 16.56 19.64 0.13
C VAL A 217 17.71 20.65 0.25
N GLY A 218 18.88 20.23 0.74
CA GLY A 218 20.08 21.08 0.87
C GLY A 218 20.10 22.07 2.04
N ILE A 219 19.36 21.83 3.13
CA ILE A 219 19.27 22.74 4.30
C ILE A 219 20.14 22.22 5.46
N LYS A 220 21.26 22.87 5.80
CA LYS A 220 22.18 22.38 6.86
C LYS A 220 21.70 22.62 8.30
N HIS A 221 21.12 23.79 8.58
CA HIS A 221 20.74 24.22 9.93
C HIS A 221 19.25 24.59 9.99
N TYR A 222 18.38 23.58 9.90
CA TYR A 222 16.94 23.78 9.71
C TYR A 222 16.31 24.79 10.69
N HIS A 223 16.60 24.68 11.99
CA HIS A 223 16.04 25.61 12.99
C HIS A 223 16.43 27.07 12.72
N HIS A 224 17.70 27.34 12.44
CA HIS A 224 18.14 28.70 12.09
C HIS A 224 17.50 29.17 10.79
N TRP A 225 17.50 28.28 9.79
CA TRP A 225 16.99 28.56 8.45
C TRP A 225 15.53 29.02 8.45
N TRP A 226 14.62 28.37 9.19
CA TRP A 226 13.23 28.82 9.23
C TRP A 226 12.96 29.87 10.32
N ALA A 227 13.60 29.78 11.50
CA ALA A 227 13.24 30.62 12.65
C ALA A 227 13.95 31.97 12.66
N VAL A 228 15.16 32.06 12.11
CA VAL A 228 16.00 33.26 12.10
C VAL A 228 16.03 33.89 10.72
N ASP A 229 16.29 33.09 9.67
CA ASP A 229 16.34 33.60 8.29
C ASP A 229 14.93 33.79 7.69
N HIS A 230 13.88 33.40 8.42
CA HIS A 230 12.47 33.49 8.03
C HIS A 230 12.15 32.81 6.69
N ASN A 231 12.91 31.77 6.34
CA ASN A 231 12.67 30.98 5.14
C ASN A 231 11.49 30.01 5.31
N GLN A 232 10.91 29.58 4.19
CA GLN A 232 9.75 28.69 4.10
C GLN A 232 9.97 27.69 2.98
N GLU A 233 9.88 26.39 3.24
CA GLU A 233 10.17 25.38 2.20
C GLU A 233 9.19 25.42 1.04
N TYR A 234 7.92 25.71 1.33
CA TYR A 234 6.89 25.86 0.32
C TYR A 234 5.76 26.76 0.81
N ASP A 235 5.33 27.68 -0.04
CA ASP A 235 4.13 28.49 0.12
C ASP A 235 3.12 28.19 -0.99
N TRP A 236 1.89 27.85 -0.58
CA TRP A 236 0.80 27.49 -1.48
C TRP A 236 0.34 28.62 -2.38
N ALA A 237 0.46 29.87 -1.93
CA ALA A 237 -0.01 31.04 -2.66
C ALA A 237 0.93 31.38 -3.82
N THR A 238 2.25 31.25 -3.61
CA THR A 238 3.27 31.56 -4.61
C THR A 238 3.75 30.35 -5.41
N ASP A 239 3.39 29.13 -4.99
CA ASP A 239 3.86 27.85 -5.54
C ASP A 239 5.39 27.72 -5.51
N LYS A 240 6.01 28.30 -4.47
CA LYS A 240 7.45 28.42 -4.32
C LYS A 240 7.90 28.35 -2.86
N GLY A 241 9.14 27.95 -2.64
CA GLY A 241 9.87 28.15 -1.39
C GLY A 241 10.58 29.50 -1.35
N THR A 242 10.91 29.94 -0.13
CA THR A 242 11.85 31.03 0.16
C THR A 242 13.09 30.40 0.79
N GLY A 243 14.28 30.63 0.24
CA GLY A 243 15.53 30.02 0.71
C GLY A 243 15.81 28.59 0.20
N THR A 244 14.88 28.01 -0.58
CA THR A 244 15.04 26.75 -1.33
C THR A 244 14.09 26.76 -2.52
N ASP A 245 14.45 26.10 -3.61
CA ASP A 245 13.63 25.93 -4.81
C ASP A 245 13.18 24.48 -5.06
N PHE A 246 13.57 23.55 -4.17
CA PHE A 246 13.32 22.12 -4.31
C PHE A 246 11.83 21.78 -4.52
N TRP A 247 10.93 22.49 -3.83
CA TRP A 247 9.48 22.25 -3.90
C TRP A 247 8.75 23.10 -4.94
N ASN A 248 9.45 23.89 -5.75
CA ASN A 248 8.82 24.86 -6.65
C ASN A 248 8.07 24.19 -7.82
N GLY A 249 6.86 24.68 -8.12
CA GLY A 249 6.12 24.26 -9.30
C GLY A 249 5.36 22.96 -9.11
N ARG A 250 4.40 22.92 -8.19
CA ARG A 250 3.68 21.70 -7.80
C ARG A 250 2.93 20.98 -8.94
N GLY A 251 2.56 21.74 -9.97
CA GLY A 251 1.85 21.24 -11.15
C GLY A 251 2.78 20.85 -12.31
N ASP A 252 4.08 21.12 -12.19
CA ASP A 252 5.07 20.82 -13.22
C ASP A 252 5.45 19.34 -13.15
N ARG A 253 5.07 18.60 -14.19
CA ARG A 253 5.32 17.17 -14.29
C ARG A 253 6.79 16.84 -14.43
N GLN A 254 7.56 17.68 -15.14
CA GLN A 254 8.98 17.43 -15.37
C GLN A 254 9.73 17.52 -14.04
N LYS A 255 9.50 18.59 -13.28
CA LYS A 255 10.07 18.78 -11.95
C LYS A 255 9.63 17.73 -10.93
N SER A 256 8.45 17.14 -11.11
CA SER A 256 7.93 16.10 -10.22
C SER A 256 8.44 14.69 -10.54
N THR A 257 9.26 14.54 -11.59
CA THR A 257 9.87 13.27 -12.02
C THR A 257 11.39 13.24 -11.97
N GLU A 258 12.02 14.41 -11.81
CA GLU A 258 13.48 14.58 -11.57
C GLU A 258 13.82 14.36 -10.08
#